data_AF-A0A6A6PLA4-F1
#
_entry.id   AF-A0A6A6PLA4-F1
#
_cell.length_a   1.000
_cell.length_b   1.000
_cell.length_c   1.000
_cell.angle_alpha   90.00
_cell.angle_beta   90.00
_cell.angle_gamma   90.00
#
_symmetry.space_group_name_H-M   'P 1'
#
loop_
_entity.id
_entity.type
_entity.pdbx_description
1 polymer ?
#
loop_
_entity_poly.entity_id
_entity_poly.type
_entity_poly.pdbx_seq_one_letter_code
_entity_poly.pdbx_strand_id
1 'polypeptide(L)'
;LSQTLGTYMCDCCPKKPKKFKTEDELRLHENEKQYTCTYCSKRFKNKNEAERHQNSLHLRLHSWSCAALSGPEAAFHTSSPTDNTDACGYCGQEFSNPPRWDIRAEHLNHVHKFGECNQSKKFFRADHFRQHLKHSHRGTGGKWTNILESACMMDEPMPDKR
;
A
#
# COMPACT_ATOMS: atom_id res chain seq x y z
N LEU A 1 -23.70 -23.04 9.44
CA LEU A 1 -23.25 -24.42 9.13
C LEU A 1 -23.94 -24.84 7.84
N SER A 2 -23.23 -24.88 6.72
CA SER A 2 -23.77 -25.39 5.45
C SER A 2 -23.13 -26.75 5.20
N GLN A 3 -23.81 -27.82 5.63
CA GLN A 3 -23.33 -29.19 5.49
C GLN A 3 -23.49 -29.65 4.03
N THR A 4 -22.38 -29.89 3.35
CA THR A 4 -22.33 -30.70 2.13
C THR A 4 -21.44 -31.91 2.44
N LEU A 5 -22.01 -33.12 2.34
CA LEU A 5 -21.45 -34.41 2.78
C LEU A 5 -19.92 -34.47 2.88
N GLY A 6 -19.41 -34.67 4.10
CA GLY A 6 -18.06 -35.19 4.36
C GLY A 6 -16.88 -34.21 4.35
N THR A 7 -17.11 -32.90 4.20
CA THR A 7 -16.03 -31.90 4.34
C THR A 7 -16.47 -30.65 5.08
N TYR A 8 -15.63 -30.14 5.97
CA TYR A 8 -15.81 -28.92 6.72
C TYR A 8 -15.09 -27.77 6.00
N MET A 9 -15.70 -26.59 5.96
CA MET A 9 -15.13 -25.42 5.29
C MET A 9 -15.03 -24.25 6.28
N CYS A 10 -13.90 -23.55 6.25
CA CYS A 10 -13.71 -22.37 7.08
C CYS A 10 -14.29 -21.13 6.39
N ASP A 11 -15.35 -20.56 6.98
CA ASP A 11 -15.98 -19.31 6.52
C ASP A 11 -15.07 -18.08 6.70
N CYS A 12 -14.05 -18.19 7.55
CA CYS A 12 -13.09 -17.11 7.80
C CYS A 12 -12.03 -16.96 6.69
N CYS A 13 -11.95 -17.91 5.73
CA CYS A 13 -10.90 -18.00 4.70
C CYS A 13 -11.38 -17.82 3.25
N PRO A 14 -12.17 -16.79 2.89
CA PRO A 14 -12.88 -16.77 1.62
C PRO A 14 -11.99 -16.64 0.38
N LYS A 15 -10.73 -16.16 0.51
CA LYS A 15 -9.80 -16.07 -0.64
C LYS A 15 -9.18 -17.41 -1.04
N LYS A 16 -9.00 -18.31 -0.08
CA LYS A 16 -8.46 -19.66 -0.27
C LYS A 16 -9.19 -20.57 0.72
N PRO A 17 -10.47 -20.89 0.46
CA PRO A 17 -11.25 -21.72 1.37
C PRO A 17 -10.56 -23.06 1.52
N LYS A 18 -10.09 -23.35 2.74
CA LYS A 18 -9.53 -24.66 3.08
C LYS A 18 -10.69 -25.60 3.39
N LYS A 19 -10.64 -26.79 2.81
CA LYS A 19 -11.50 -27.91 3.15
C LYS A 19 -10.78 -28.76 4.20
N PHE A 20 -11.51 -29.15 5.23
CA PHE A 20 -11.04 -29.97 6.33
C PHE A 20 -11.86 -31.26 6.34
N LYS A 21 -11.22 -32.37 6.74
CA LYS A 21 -11.88 -33.68 6.77
C LYS A 21 -12.65 -33.88 8.07
N THR A 22 -12.19 -33.25 9.16
CA THR A 22 -12.80 -33.32 10.47
C THR A 22 -13.14 -31.94 11.01
N GLU A 23 -14.09 -31.89 11.95
CA GLU A 23 -14.43 -30.66 12.67
C GLU A 23 -13.27 -30.18 13.55
N ASP A 24 -12.50 -31.11 14.11
CA ASP A 24 -11.33 -30.79 14.94
C ASP A 24 -10.23 -30.09 14.14
N GLU A 25 -9.94 -30.55 12.92
CA GLU A 25 -8.99 -29.89 12.00
C GLU A 25 -9.43 -28.45 11.67
N LEU A 26 -10.73 -28.25 11.44
CA LEU A 26 -11.30 -26.92 11.23
C LEU A 26 -11.13 -26.06 12.50
N ARG A 27 -11.45 -26.61 13.67
CA ARG A 27 -11.35 -25.90 14.96
C ARG A 27 -9.91 -25.52 15.29
N LEU A 28 -8.94 -26.40 15.05
CA LEU A 28 -7.51 -26.09 15.20
C LEU A 28 -7.10 -24.97 14.25
N HIS A 29 -7.48 -25.05 12.97
CA HIS A 29 -7.22 -24.00 11.99
C HIS A 29 -7.79 -22.64 12.41
N GLU A 30 -9.00 -22.64 12.97
CA GLU A 30 -9.63 -21.44 13.48
C GLU A 30 -8.94 -20.91 14.74
N ASN A 31 -8.49 -21.79 15.64
CA ASN A 31 -7.73 -21.45 16.83
C ASN A 31 -6.31 -20.94 16.51
N GLU A 32 -5.70 -21.33 15.40
CA GLU A 32 -4.45 -20.71 14.89
C GLU A 32 -4.67 -19.23 14.51
N LYS A 33 -5.91 -18.84 14.22
CA LYS A 33 -6.30 -17.48 13.82
C LYS A 33 -7.01 -16.76 14.95
N GLN A 34 -6.22 -16.40 15.95
CA GLN A 34 -6.69 -15.80 17.20
C GLN A 34 -7.23 -14.37 17.04
N TYR A 35 -6.88 -13.67 15.94
CA TYR A 35 -7.20 -12.26 15.76
C TYR A 35 -8.40 -12.09 14.83
N THR A 36 -9.51 -11.60 15.39
CA THR A 36 -10.76 -11.40 14.64
C THR A 36 -10.94 -9.93 14.27
N CYS A 37 -11.45 -9.66 13.08
CA CYS A 37 -11.83 -8.30 12.69
C CYS A 37 -13.01 -7.81 13.53
N THR A 38 -12.97 -6.56 14.00
CA THR A 38 -14.08 -5.97 14.77
C THR A 38 -15.28 -5.59 13.91
N TYR A 39 -15.10 -5.52 12.58
CA TYR A 39 -16.12 -5.08 11.63
C TYR A 39 -16.67 -6.22 10.75
N CYS A 40 -16.06 -7.41 10.76
CA CYS A 40 -16.55 -8.57 10.03
C CYS A 40 -16.02 -9.90 10.60
N SER A 41 -16.55 -11.03 10.16
CA SER A 41 -16.19 -12.36 10.69
C SER A 41 -14.82 -12.90 10.22
N LYS A 42 -13.95 -12.06 9.63
CA LYS A 42 -12.63 -12.51 9.17
C LYS A 42 -11.66 -12.71 10.34
N ARG A 43 -10.86 -13.77 10.26
CA ARG A 43 -9.83 -14.13 11.25
C ARG A 43 -8.44 -14.17 10.64
N PHE A 44 -7.44 -13.78 11.43
CA PHE A 44 -6.05 -13.58 11.05
C PHE A 44 -5.10 -14.26 12.05
N LYS A 45 -3.92 -14.66 11.57
CA LYS A 45 -2.89 -15.33 12.39
C LYS A 45 -2.18 -14.40 13.36
N ASN A 46 -2.19 -13.08 13.11
CA ASN A 46 -1.56 -12.09 13.97
C ASN A 46 -2.30 -10.75 13.93
N LYS A 47 -2.02 -9.92 14.94
CA LYS A 47 -2.61 -8.59 15.12
C LYS A 47 -2.38 -7.68 13.90
N ASN A 48 -1.15 -7.63 13.40
CA ASN A 48 -0.76 -6.76 12.28
C ASN A 48 -1.59 -7.03 11.02
N GLU A 49 -1.90 -8.30 10.72
CA GLU A 49 -2.74 -8.64 9.58
C GLU A 49 -4.19 -8.24 9.76
N ALA A 50 -4.73 -8.37 10.99
CA ALA A 50 -6.07 -7.90 11.32
C ALA A 50 -6.16 -6.37 11.24
N GLU A 51 -5.21 -5.64 11.82
CA GLU A 51 -5.14 -4.18 11.77
C GLU A 51 -5.02 -3.67 10.33
N ARG A 52 -4.13 -4.26 9.52
CA ARG A 52 -4.01 -3.92 8.09
C ARG A 52 -5.33 -4.15 7.35
N HIS A 53 -6.04 -5.23 7.66
CA HIS A 53 -7.34 -5.50 7.05
C HIS A 53 -8.39 -4.46 7.46
N GLN A 54 -8.47 -4.13 8.76
CA GLN A 54 -9.38 -3.11 9.27
C GLN A 54 -9.10 -1.75 8.64
N ASN A 55 -7.84 -1.33 8.63
CA ASN A 55 -7.41 -0.04 8.07
C ASN A 55 -7.68 0.05 6.57
N SER A 56 -7.53 -1.02 5.79
CA SER A 56 -7.70 -0.95 4.33
C SER A 56 -9.12 -1.18 3.82
N LEU A 57 -9.96 -1.92 4.55
CA LEU A 57 -11.31 -2.29 4.08
C LEU A 57 -12.45 -1.66 4.87
N HIS A 58 -12.25 -1.36 6.15
CA HIS A 58 -13.33 -0.86 7.01
C HIS A 58 -13.14 0.61 7.36
N LEU A 59 -11.94 0.99 7.78
CA LEU A 59 -11.67 2.36 8.22
C LEU A 59 -11.21 3.27 7.09
N ARG A 60 -10.29 2.81 6.24
CA ARG A 60 -9.70 3.59 5.13
C ARG A 60 -9.16 4.96 5.54
N LEU A 61 -8.62 5.09 6.76
CA LEU A 61 -8.12 6.37 7.30
C LEU A 61 -6.99 7.00 6.51
N HIS A 62 -6.25 6.20 5.74
CA HIS A 62 -5.17 6.69 4.90
C HIS A 62 -5.37 6.20 3.48
N SER A 63 -5.15 7.09 2.53
CA SER A 63 -5.07 6.75 1.11
C SER A 63 -3.76 7.24 0.52
N TRP A 64 -3.35 6.61 -0.58
CA TRP A 64 -2.19 6.99 -1.35
C TRP A 64 -2.62 7.30 -2.78
N SER A 65 -2.14 8.42 -3.32
CA SER A 65 -2.36 8.79 -4.71
C SER A 65 -1.21 9.63 -5.24
N CYS A 66 -0.88 9.45 -6.51
CA CYS A 66 0.07 10.34 -7.21
C CYS A 66 -0.43 11.79 -7.26
N ALA A 67 -1.75 12.04 -7.10
CA ALA A 67 -2.30 13.40 -7.00
C ALA A 67 -1.80 14.20 -5.79
N ALA A 68 -1.26 13.54 -4.77
CA ALA A 68 -0.68 14.21 -3.62
C ALA A 68 0.65 14.91 -3.96
N LEU A 69 1.29 14.55 -5.07
CA LEU A 69 2.47 15.27 -5.58
C LEU A 69 2.00 16.46 -6.42
N SER A 70 1.90 17.64 -5.81
CA SER A 70 1.42 18.87 -6.45
C SER A 70 2.30 19.39 -7.59
N GLY A 71 3.53 18.89 -7.71
CA GLY A 71 4.50 19.30 -8.73
C GLY A 71 5.78 18.46 -8.70
N PRO A 72 6.69 18.68 -9.67
CA PRO A 72 7.98 18.01 -9.75
C PRO A 72 8.79 18.09 -8.46
N GLU A 73 8.69 19.21 -7.75
CA GLU A 73 9.45 19.51 -6.54
C GLU A 73 9.20 18.49 -5.43
N ALA A 74 7.93 18.07 -5.29
CA ALA A 74 7.52 17.10 -4.28
C ALA A 74 8.05 15.69 -4.54
N ALA A 75 8.53 15.40 -5.75
CA ALA A 75 9.15 14.13 -6.08
C ALA A 75 10.64 14.06 -5.71
N PHE A 76 11.26 15.16 -5.26
CA PHE A 76 12.66 15.19 -4.84
C PHE A 76 12.78 15.40 -3.33
N HIS A 77 13.85 14.87 -2.76
CA HIS A 77 14.18 15.09 -1.36
C HIS A 77 15.69 15.30 -1.21
N THR A 78 16.11 16.01 -0.18
CA THR A 78 17.54 16.21 0.10
C THR A 78 18.21 14.85 0.38
N SER A 79 19.31 14.54 -0.31
CA SER A 79 20.06 13.29 -0.13
C SER A 79 20.95 13.35 1.10
N SER A 80 21.84 14.36 1.12
CA SER A 80 22.77 14.64 2.20
C SER A 80 22.92 16.16 2.35
N PRO A 81 22.93 16.70 3.58
CA PRO A 81 23.20 18.11 3.83
C PRO A 81 24.61 18.55 3.37
N THR A 82 25.55 17.61 3.22
CA THR A 82 26.95 17.90 2.90
C THR A 82 27.21 18.08 1.41
N ASP A 83 26.50 17.32 0.56
CA ASP A 83 26.82 17.21 -0.87
C ASP A 83 26.02 18.20 -1.74
N ASN A 84 25.11 18.97 -1.13
CA ASN A 84 24.27 19.94 -1.82
C ASN A 84 23.54 19.33 -3.04
N THR A 85 23.02 18.11 -2.87
CA THR A 85 22.26 17.37 -3.87
C THR A 85 20.89 16.96 -3.34
N ASP A 86 19.92 16.91 -4.27
CA ASP A 86 18.63 16.27 -4.03
C ASP A 86 18.55 14.96 -4.81
N ALA A 87 17.92 13.94 -4.24
CA ALA A 87 17.60 12.69 -4.91
C ALA A 87 16.16 12.68 -5.41
N CYS A 88 15.97 12.08 -6.58
CA CYS A 88 14.65 11.70 -7.08
C CYS A 88 14.05 10.59 -6.21
N GLY A 89 12.85 10.81 -5.68
CA GLY A 89 12.14 9.84 -4.85
C GLY A 89 11.71 8.58 -5.60
N TYR A 90 11.66 8.60 -6.94
CA TYR A 90 11.33 7.40 -7.72
C TYR A 90 12.51 6.45 -7.87
N CYS A 91 13.71 6.97 -8.15
CA CYS A 91 14.88 6.13 -8.51
C CYS A 91 16.12 6.33 -7.64
N GLY A 92 16.19 7.41 -6.87
CA GLY A 92 17.36 7.79 -6.08
C GLY A 92 18.44 8.53 -6.86
N GLN A 93 18.23 8.85 -8.13
CA GLN A 93 19.20 9.61 -8.92
C GLN A 93 19.40 10.99 -8.31
N GLU A 94 20.66 11.40 -8.16
CA GLU A 94 21.05 12.65 -7.53
C GLU A 94 21.15 13.80 -8.55
N PHE A 95 20.75 14.99 -8.10
CA PHE A 95 20.75 16.21 -8.87
C PHE A 95 21.38 17.31 -8.02
N SER A 96 22.34 18.04 -8.59
CA SER A 96 22.98 19.17 -7.92
C SER A 96 21.98 20.27 -7.60
N ASN A 97 22.26 20.99 -6.51
CA ASN A 97 21.62 22.26 -6.18
C ASN A 97 22.55 23.43 -6.58
N PRO A 98 22.01 24.58 -7.05
CA PRO A 98 20.59 24.95 -7.10
C PRO A 98 19.78 24.15 -8.14
N PRO A 99 18.46 23.95 -7.90
CA PRO A 99 17.65 23.05 -8.71
C PRO A 99 17.46 23.58 -10.13
N ARG A 100 17.84 22.75 -11.11
CA ARG A 100 17.49 22.94 -12.52
C ARG A 100 16.19 22.20 -12.83
N TRP A 101 15.06 22.89 -12.68
CA TRP A 101 13.73 22.29 -12.79
C TRP A 101 13.38 21.80 -14.20
N ASP A 102 13.95 22.41 -15.24
CA ASP A 102 13.87 21.93 -16.62
C ASP A 102 14.35 20.48 -16.74
N ILE A 103 15.53 20.18 -16.19
CA ILE A 103 16.12 18.84 -16.22
C ILE A 103 15.39 17.86 -15.31
N ARG A 104 15.03 18.32 -14.11
CA ARG A 104 14.33 17.48 -13.13
C ARG A 104 12.93 17.09 -13.62
N ALA A 105 12.18 18.03 -14.17
CA ALA A 105 10.86 17.75 -14.76
C ALA A 105 10.99 16.83 -15.99
N GLU A 106 11.97 17.07 -16.86
CA GLU A 106 12.23 16.20 -18.01
C GLU A 106 12.56 14.76 -17.59
N HIS A 107 13.40 14.60 -16.56
CA HIS A 107 13.68 13.29 -15.97
C HIS A 107 12.40 12.61 -15.46
N LEU A 108 11.56 13.31 -14.69
CA LEU A 108 10.31 12.76 -14.17
C LEU A 108 9.34 12.35 -15.30
N ASN A 109 9.20 13.17 -16.34
CA ASN A 109 8.31 12.87 -17.46
C ASN A 109 8.82 11.70 -18.30
N HIS A 110 10.10 11.69 -18.66
CA HIS A 110 10.65 10.66 -19.54
C HIS A 110 10.91 9.33 -18.84
N VAL A 111 11.49 9.35 -17.64
CA VAL A 111 11.88 8.14 -16.91
C VAL A 111 10.70 7.60 -16.12
N HIS A 112 9.95 8.48 -15.46
CA HIS A 112 8.92 8.08 -14.49
C HIS A 112 7.49 8.29 -14.97
N LYS A 113 7.26 8.79 -16.20
CA LYS A 113 5.90 9.01 -16.73
C LYS A 113 5.06 9.83 -15.76
N PHE A 114 5.70 10.83 -15.15
CA PHE A 114 5.08 11.69 -14.15
C PHE A 114 3.85 12.39 -14.74
N GLY A 115 2.75 12.40 -13.98
CA GLY A 115 1.48 12.94 -14.43
C GLY A 115 0.67 12.06 -15.40
N GLU A 116 1.26 11.06 -16.06
CA GLU A 116 0.57 10.22 -17.06
C GLU A 116 -0.33 9.13 -16.45
N CYS A 117 -0.22 8.86 -15.15
CA CYS A 117 -1.08 7.89 -14.47
C CYS A 117 -2.46 8.45 -14.14
N ASN A 118 -3.43 7.59 -13.82
CA ASN A 118 -4.72 8.03 -13.30
C ASN A 118 -4.56 8.63 -11.90
N GLN A 119 -4.47 9.96 -11.81
CA GLN A 119 -4.30 10.70 -10.55
C GLN A 119 -5.52 10.61 -9.62
N SER A 120 -6.70 10.29 -10.13
CA SER A 120 -7.88 10.06 -9.27
C SER A 120 -7.84 8.70 -8.56
N LYS A 121 -6.91 7.81 -8.94
CA LYS A 121 -6.80 6.48 -8.35
C LYS A 121 -6.23 6.55 -6.94
N LYS A 122 -7.07 6.22 -5.96
CA LYS A 122 -6.67 6.02 -4.57
C LYS A 122 -6.32 4.56 -4.29
N PHE A 123 -5.23 4.37 -3.56
CA PHE A 123 -4.86 3.08 -2.98
C PHE A 123 -5.08 3.17 -1.47
N PHE A 124 -5.68 2.14 -0.86
CA PHE A 124 -5.88 2.07 0.60
C PHE A 124 -4.89 1.11 1.26
N ARG A 125 -3.79 0.82 0.55
CA ARG A 125 -2.71 -0.07 0.98
C ARG A 125 -1.39 0.41 0.40
N ALA A 126 -0.45 0.76 1.27
CA ALA A 126 0.90 1.20 0.91
C ALA A 126 1.64 0.21 -0.01
N ASP A 127 1.50 -1.11 0.19
CA ASP A 127 2.15 -2.10 -0.67
C ASP A 127 1.60 -2.11 -2.10
N HIS A 128 0.29 -1.89 -2.28
CA HIS A 128 -0.30 -1.76 -3.62
C HIS A 128 0.14 -0.46 -4.29
N PHE A 129 0.26 0.64 -3.54
CA PHE A 129 0.76 1.90 -4.07
C PHE A 129 2.24 1.79 -4.50
N ARG A 130 3.10 1.19 -3.68
CA ARG A 130 4.51 0.93 -4.05
C ARG A 130 4.63 0.04 -5.29
N GLN A 131 3.76 -0.95 -5.44
CA GLN A 131 3.70 -1.77 -6.67
C GLN A 131 3.30 -0.92 -7.89
N HIS A 132 2.37 0.03 -7.73
CA HIS A 132 2.02 0.99 -8.77
C HIS A 132 3.20 1.91 -9.13
N LEU A 133 3.90 2.49 -8.15
CA LEU A 133 5.12 3.27 -8.39
C LEU A 133 6.16 2.45 -9.18
N LYS A 134 6.35 1.19 -8.82
CA LYS A 134 7.30 0.30 -9.51
C LYS A 134 6.91 0.04 -10.97
N HIS A 135 5.63 -0.27 -11.24
CA HIS A 135 5.21 -0.74 -12.57
C HIS A 135 4.75 0.38 -13.51
N SER A 136 4.13 1.43 -12.97
CA SER A 136 3.63 2.56 -13.76
C SER A 136 4.66 3.68 -13.88
N HIS A 137 5.49 3.86 -12.83
CA HIS A 137 6.47 4.94 -12.78
C HIS A 137 7.91 4.44 -12.79
N ARG A 138 8.17 3.16 -13.09
CA ARG A 138 9.52 2.56 -13.10
C ARG A 138 10.32 2.85 -11.81
N GLY A 139 9.62 2.97 -10.68
CA GLY A 139 10.23 3.28 -9.39
C GLY A 139 11.15 2.15 -8.91
N THR A 140 12.27 2.53 -8.33
CA THR A 140 13.23 1.63 -7.71
C THR A 140 12.73 1.24 -6.32
N GLY A 141 12.41 -0.04 -6.15
CA GLY A 141 11.94 -0.58 -4.87
C GLY A 141 12.95 -0.38 -3.74
N GLY A 142 12.44 -0.27 -2.51
CA GLY A 142 13.25 -0.05 -1.31
C GLY A 142 13.06 1.35 -0.75
N LYS A 143 14.16 1.99 -0.32
CA LYS A 143 14.16 3.31 0.35
C LYS A 143 13.37 4.35 -0.44
N TRP A 144 13.61 4.46 -1.75
CA TRP A 144 13.04 5.52 -2.60
C TRP A 144 11.51 5.41 -2.69
N THR A 145 10.99 4.22 -3.02
CA THR A 145 9.53 4.00 -3.03
C THR A 145 8.86 4.21 -1.67
N ASN A 146 9.55 4.03 -0.54
CA ASN A 146 8.99 4.33 0.78
C ASN A 146 8.92 5.84 1.05
N ILE A 147 9.90 6.61 0.58
CA ILE A 147 9.89 8.07 0.67
C ILE A 147 8.71 8.63 -0.12
N LEU A 148 8.55 8.21 -1.38
CA LEU A 148 7.40 8.63 -2.19
C LEU A 148 6.06 8.15 -1.63
N GLU A 149 6.02 6.93 -1.09
CA GLU A 149 4.82 6.43 -0.43
C GLU A 149 4.41 7.33 0.73
N SER A 150 5.37 7.75 1.57
CA SER A 150 5.10 8.70 2.65
C SER A 150 4.63 10.06 2.12
N ALA A 151 5.29 10.58 1.08
CA ALA A 151 4.93 11.86 0.46
C ALA A 151 3.55 11.85 -0.24
N CYS A 152 3.11 10.68 -0.70
CA CYS A 152 1.83 10.53 -1.38
C CYS A 152 0.66 10.12 -0.47
N MET A 153 0.91 10.01 0.84
CA MET A 153 -0.10 9.64 1.82
C MET A 153 -1.00 10.82 2.15
N MET A 154 -2.31 10.57 2.20
CA MET A 154 -3.32 11.53 2.62
C MET A 154 -4.19 10.92 3.73
N ASP A 155 -4.53 11.72 4.72
CA ASP A 155 -5.54 11.39 5.71
C ASP A 155 -6.94 11.46 5.08
N GLU A 156 -7.74 10.43 5.30
CA GLU A 156 -9.13 10.37 4.89
C GLU A 156 -10.02 10.53 6.13
N PRO A 157 -11.16 11.23 6.01
CA PRO A 157 -12.10 11.37 7.12
C PRO A 157 -12.61 10.00 7.57
N MET A 158 -12.81 9.84 8.87
CA MET A 158 -13.32 8.60 9.44
C MET A 158 -14.70 8.29 8.82
N PRO A 159 -14.93 7.07 8.32
CA PRO A 159 -16.20 6.71 7.72
C PRO A 159 -17.30 6.83 8.79
N ASP A 160 -18.40 7.49 8.41
CA ASP A 160 -19.53 7.68 9.29
C ASP A 160 -20.06 6.33 9.79
N LYS A 161 -20.38 6.23 11.08
CA LYS A 161 -20.89 5.00 11.69
C LYS A 161 -22.32 4.81 11.19
N ARG A 162 -22.50 4.09 10.08
CA ARG A 162 -23.81 3.60 9.66
C ARG A 162 -24.36 2.57 10.62
#